data_AF-A0A7S3MY20-F1
#
_entry.id   AF-A0A7S3MY20-F1
#
_cell.length_a   1.000
_cell.length_b   1.000
_cell.length_c   1.000
_cell.angle_alpha   90.00
_cell.angle_beta   90.00
_cell.angle_gamma   90.00
#
_symmetry.space_group_name_H-M   'P 1'
#
loop_
_entity.id
_entity.type
_entity.pdbx_description
1 polymer ?
#
loop_
_entity_poly.entity_id
_entity_poly.type
_entity_poly.pdbx_seq_one_letter_code
_entity_poly.pdbx_strand_id
1 'polypeptide(L)'
;MQMHRYHGECPITSRKKVPAFSYFENNGLAQEVLPASDCWSENDEQEYYFILNEVMVSEKEVSQVSLYRLTVNGRDLGKFKSSGILIATGTGSTGWLYSAKQISPHQVNLFKKVLGLKHKNDPNLDPIDYKISKKLSDKTIFAQDSQ
;
A
#
# COMPACT_ATOMS: atom_id res chain seq x y z
N MET A 1 -4.99 -16.22 7.06
CA MET A 1 -4.46 -14.86 7.34
C MET A 1 -5.58 -14.11 8.02
N GLN A 2 -5.37 -13.65 9.25
CA GLN A 2 -6.39 -12.90 9.98
C GLN A 2 -6.24 -11.44 9.59
N MET A 3 -7.24 -10.89 8.91
CA MET A 3 -7.25 -9.52 8.46
C MET A 3 -8.39 -8.79 9.15
N HIS A 4 -8.04 -7.90 10.05
CA HIS A 4 -9.00 -7.19 10.85
C HIS A 4 -9.41 -5.90 10.15
N ARG A 5 -10.71 -5.76 9.87
CA ARG A 5 -11.28 -4.60 9.20
C ARG A 5 -11.67 -3.57 10.25
N TYR A 6 -11.18 -2.36 10.07
CA TYR A 6 -11.51 -1.24 10.94
C TYR A 6 -12.82 -0.59 10.44
N HIS A 7 -13.93 -0.79 11.15
CA HIS A 7 -15.17 -0.05 10.94
C HIS A 7 -15.41 0.87 12.14
N GLY A 8 -14.70 1.99 12.18
CA GLY A 8 -14.87 3.01 13.21
C GLY A 8 -14.15 4.29 12.81
N GLU A 9 -14.55 5.41 13.39
CA GLU A 9 -13.68 6.58 13.40
C GLU A 9 -12.43 6.24 14.21
N CYS A 10 -11.25 6.41 13.60
CA CYS A 10 -9.99 6.16 14.28
C CYS A 10 -9.93 7.06 15.53
N PRO A 11 -9.83 6.54 16.77
CA PRO A 11 -9.69 7.38 17.95
C PRO A 11 -8.35 8.13 17.96
N ILE A 12 -7.42 7.80 17.05
CA ILE A 12 -6.20 8.57 16.78
C ILE A 12 -6.51 9.90 16.07
N THR A 13 -7.63 9.99 15.34
CA THR A 13 -8.06 11.21 14.63
C THR A 13 -9.01 12.12 15.41
N SER A 14 -9.53 11.68 16.57
CA SER A 14 -10.20 12.56 17.52
C SER A 14 -9.15 13.34 18.33
N ARG A 15 -8.40 14.22 17.64
CA ARG A 15 -7.44 15.14 18.26
C ARG A 15 -8.16 15.96 19.34
N LYS A 16 -7.98 15.59 20.62
CA LYS A 16 -7.66 16.61 21.61
C LYS A 16 -6.21 17.00 21.37
N LYS A 17 -5.95 18.29 21.14
CA LYS A 17 -4.60 18.84 20.98
C LYS A 17 -3.70 18.30 22.08
N VAL A 18 -2.76 17.42 21.72
CA VAL A 18 -1.53 17.22 22.49
C VAL A 18 -0.43 17.90 21.68
N PRO A 19 0.44 18.72 22.29
CA PRO A 19 1.37 19.55 21.55
C PRO A 19 2.25 18.70 20.65
N ALA A 20 2.55 19.23 19.46
CA ALA A 20 3.61 18.71 18.63
C ALA A 20 4.91 18.67 19.45
N PHE A 21 5.67 17.58 19.28
CA PHE A 21 6.92 17.25 20.00
C PHE A 21 6.76 16.74 21.43
N SER A 22 6.81 15.42 21.59
CA SER A 22 7.56 14.78 22.67
C SER A 22 8.02 13.40 22.22
N TYR A 23 9.28 13.30 21.79
CA TYR A 23 10.04 12.08 22.06
C TYR A 23 10.21 12.05 23.57
N PHE A 24 9.51 11.14 24.26
CA PHE A 24 9.90 10.79 25.61
C PHE A 24 11.13 9.89 25.52
N GLU A 25 12.30 10.52 25.64
CA GLU A 25 13.45 9.86 26.26
C GLU A 25 13.05 9.54 27.69
N ASN A 26 12.83 8.26 28.00
CA ASN A 26 13.10 7.69 29.31
C ASN A 26 13.10 6.16 29.19
N ASN A 27 14.32 5.60 29.29
CA ASN A 27 14.64 4.25 29.72
C ASN A 27 13.86 3.08 29.07
N GLY A 28 14.43 2.59 27.96
CA GLY A 28 14.56 1.16 27.72
C GLY A 28 13.29 0.32 27.77
N LEU A 29 12.42 0.51 26.78
CA LEU A 29 11.59 -0.49 26.08
C LEU A 29 10.53 0.32 25.33
N ALA A 30 10.62 0.37 23.99
CA ALA A 30 9.59 0.97 23.17
C ALA A 30 8.29 0.17 23.36
N GLN A 31 7.43 0.61 24.27
CA GLN A 31 6.15 -0.05 24.49
C GLN A 31 5.27 0.24 23.28
N GLU A 32 5.00 -0.81 22.53
CA GLU A 32 4.12 -0.74 21.41
C GLU A 32 2.71 -0.41 21.91
N VAL A 33 2.23 0.81 21.62
CA VAL A 33 0.83 1.17 21.86
C VAL A 33 -0.01 0.31 20.92
N LEU A 34 -0.48 -0.82 21.42
CA LEU A 34 -1.55 -1.60 20.82
C LEU A 34 -2.79 -0.71 20.78
N PRO A 35 -3.59 -0.73 19.70
CA PRO A 35 -4.87 -0.04 19.71
C PRO A 35 -5.68 -0.50 20.93
N ALA A 36 -6.39 0.45 21.56
CA ALA A 36 -7.19 0.20 22.76
C ALA A 36 -8.09 -1.03 22.55
N SER A 37 -8.27 -1.84 23.60
CA SER A 37 -9.17 -3.01 23.64
C SER A 37 -10.56 -2.75 23.08
N ASP A 38 -10.98 -1.49 23.09
CA ASP A 38 -12.34 -1.04 22.79
C ASP A 38 -12.65 -0.92 21.29
N CYS A 39 -11.69 -1.20 20.40
CA CYS A 39 -11.93 -1.27 18.96
C CYS A 39 -12.32 -2.67 18.45
N TRP A 40 -12.49 -3.62 19.37
CA TRP A 40 -12.95 -4.97 19.10
C TRP A 40 -14.30 -5.14 19.78
N SER A 41 -15.36 -5.35 19.02
CA SER A 41 -16.58 -5.83 19.66
C SER A 41 -16.31 -7.30 20.02
N GLU A 42 -16.46 -7.66 21.30
CA GLU A 42 -16.27 -9.04 21.77
C GLU A 42 -17.24 -10.03 21.08
N ASN A 43 -18.20 -9.52 20.31
CA ASN A 43 -19.23 -10.26 19.58
C ASN A 43 -19.07 -10.19 18.05
N ASP A 44 -17.90 -9.80 17.52
CA ASP A 44 -17.69 -9.81 16.07
C ASP A 44 -17.63 -11.27 15.57
N GLU A 45 -18.75 -11.75 15.04
CA GLU A 45 -18.80 -13.02 14.33
C GLU A 45 -17.75 -13.01 13.23
N GLN A 46 -16.83 -13.98 13.27
CA GLN A 46 -15.81 -14.11 12.24
C GLN A 46 -16.46 -14.57 10.95
N GLU A 47 -16.59 -13.64 10.01
CA GLU A 47 -17.04 -13.95 8.66
C GLU A 47 -15.87 -14.47 7.81
N TYR A 48 -16.14 -15.55 7.09
CA TYR A 48 -15.17 -16.19 6.21
C TYR A 48 -15.57 -15.97 4.76
N TYR A 49 -14.64 -15.45 3.96
CA TYR A 49 -14.82 -15.23 2.53
C TYR A 49 -13.78 -16.04 1.75
N PHE A 50 -14.24 -16.79 0.76
CA PHE A 50 -13.37 -17.43 -0.22
C PHE A 50 -13.14 -16.49 -1.39
N ILE A 51 -11.88 -16.19 -1.67
CA ILE A 51 -11.47 -15.27 -2.73
C ILE A 51 -10.57 -16.03 -3.69
N LEU A 52 -10.89 -15.98 -4.98
CA LEU A 52 -10.09 -16.63 -6.02
C LEU A 52 -8.86 -15.80 -6.41
N ASN A 53 -9.04 -14.49 -6.59
CA ASN A 53 -8.03 -13.61 -7.17
C ASN A 53 -7.39 -12.72 -6.10
N GLU A 54 -8.08 -11.65 -5.71
CA GLU A 54 -7.56 -10.70 -4.72
C GLU A 54 -8.64 -10.11 -3.83
N VAL A 55 -8.22 -9.71 -2.64
CA VAL A 55 -8.97 -8.83 -1.74
C VAL A 55 -8.24 -7.51 -1.62
N MET A 56 -9.01 -6.42 -1.70
CA MET A 56 -8.54 -5.06 -1.47
C MET A 56 -9.18 -4.54 -0.20
N VAL A 57 -8.35 -3.98 0.68
CA VAL A 57 -8.83 -3.18 1.80
C VAL A 57 -8.22 -1.79 1.66
N SER A 58 -9.07 -0.79 1.61
CA SER A 58 -8.67 0.59 1.41
C SER A 58 -9.51 1.51 2.27
N GLU A 59 -9.01 2.72 2.43
CA GLU A 59 -9.78 3.80 3.01
C GLU A 59 -11.04 4.08 2.19
N LYS A 60 -12.10 4.48 2.88
CA LYS A 60 -13.34 4.95 2.25
C LYS A 60 -13.16 6.34 1.65
N GLU A 61 -12.39 7.19 2.33
CA GLU A 61 -12.17 8.59 1.96
C GLU A 61 -10.79 8.77 1.31
N VAL A 62 -10.75 9.38 0.14
CA VAL A 62 -9.53 9.47 -0.69
C VAL A 62 -8.45 10.39 -0.10
N SER A 63 -8.83 11.26 0.84
CA SER A 63 -7.89 12.16 1.53
C SER A 63 -7.23 11.53 2.76
N GLN A 64 -7.65 10.32 3.15
CA GLN A 64 -7.15 9.64 4.34
C GLN A 64 -6.15 8.53 4.00
N VAL A 65 -5.32 8.20 4.98
CA VAL A 65 -4.32 7.15 4.89
C VAL A 65 -4.41 6.34 6.16
N SER A 66 -4.53 5.02 6.05
CA SER A 66 -4.54 4.13 7.20
C SER A 66 -3.20 3.47 7.45
N LEU A 67 -3.08 2.96 8.67
CA LEU A 67 -1.91 2.27 9.18
C LEU A 67 -2.27 0.79 9.34
N TYR A 68 -1.65 -0.05 8.53
CA TYR A 68 -1.83 -1.50 8.56
C TYR A 68 -0.73 -2.14 9.39
N ARG A 69 -1.11 -2.92 10.40
CA ARG A 69 -0.18 -3.83 11.09
C ARG A 69 -0.37 -5.23 10.52
N LEU A 70 0.69 -5.80 9.96
CA LEU A 70 0.62 -7.07 9.24
C LEU A 70 1.32 -8.17 10.02
N THR A 71 0.58 -9.22 10.36
CA THR A 71 1.13 -10.44 10.96
C THR A 71 0.86 -11.60 10.02
N VAL A 72 1.93 -12.31 9.62
CA VAL A 72 1.83 -13.48 8.74
C VAL A 72 2.44 -14.66 9.47
N ASN A 73 1.65 -15.71 9.69
CA ASN A 73 2.06 -16.95 10.38
C ASN A 73 2.72 -16.67 11.75
N GLY A 74 2.14 -15.75 12.53
CA GLY A 74 2.65 -15.36 13.85
C GLY A 74 3.87 -14.43 13.82
N ARG A 75 4.40 -14.09 12.64
CA ARG A 75 5.49 -13.14 12.49
C ARG A 75 4.97 -11.75 12.18
N ASP A 76 5.33 -10.77 13.01
CA ASP A 76 5.08 -9.36 12.74
C ASP A 76 5.96 -8.89 11.57
N LEU A 77 5.35 -8.40 10.51
CA LEU A 77 6.02 -7.80 9.35
C LEU A 77 6.21 -6.28 9.52
N GLY A 78 5.60 -5.69 10.55
CA GLY A 78 5.66 -4.27 10.87
C GLY A 78 4.41 -3.49 10.50
N LYS A 79 4.56 -2.16 10.53
CA LYS A 79 3.50 -1.18 10.32
C LYS A 79 3.70 -0.47 8.99
N PHE A 80 2.66 -0.46 8.16
CA PHE A 80 2.68 0.10 6.82
C PHE A 80 1.63 1.19 6.71
N LYS A 81 2.04 2.39 6.32
CA LYS A 81 1.14 3.50 6.04
C LYS A 81 0.80 3.51 4.54
N SER A 82 -0.47 3.33 4.19
CA SER A 82 -0.93 3.25 2.79
C SER A 82 -2.39 3.68 2.66
N SER A 83 -2.82 4.07 1.46
CA SER A 83 -4.25 4.28 1.16
C SER A 83 -5.03 2.96 1.04
N GLY A 84 -4.32 1.86 0.81
CA GLY A 84 -4.89 0.54 0.70
C GLY A 84 -3.84 -0.58 0.70
N ILE A 85 -4.33 -1.80 0.84
CA ILE A 85 -3.57 -3.04 0.74
C ILE A 85 -4.30 -4.02 -0.20
N LEU A 86 -3.52 -4.65 -1.08
CA LEU A 86 -3.96 -5.71 -1.98
C LEU A 86 -3.30 -7.02 -1.54
N ILE A 87 -4.11 -8.06 -1.35
CA ILE A 87 -3.65 -9.42 -1.05
C ILE A 87 -4.19 -10.32 -2.16
N ALA A 88 -3.29 -10.93 -2.93
CA ALA A 88 -3.64 -11.74 -4.08
C ALA A 88 -3.13 -13.18 -3.93
N THR A 89 -3.86 -14.11 -4.55
CA THR A 89 -3.40 -15.49 -4.75
C THR A 89 -2.40 -15.55 -5.92
N GLY A 90 -1.81 -16.74 -6.15
CA GLY A 90 -0.98 -16.95 -7.33
C GLY A 90 -1.75 -16.68 -8.64
N THR A 91 -3.03 -17.05 -8.72
CA THR A 91 -3.88 -16.79 -9.90
C THR A 91 -4.32 -15.32 -10.00
N GLY A 92 -4.51 -14.62 -8.87
CA GLY A 92 -4.77 -13.18 -8.84
C GLY A 92 -3.57 -12.29 -9.18
N SER A 93 -2.37 -12.86 -9.28
CA SER A 93 -1.15 -12.09 -9.57
C SER A 93 -1.18 -11.37 -10.91
N THR A 94 -1.98 -11.84 -11.87
CA THR A 94 -2.22 -11.22 -13.19
C THR A 94 -3.43 -10.28 -13.22
N GLY A 95 -4.11 -10.07 -12.09
CA GLY A 95 -5.29 -9.20 -11.93
C GLY A 95 -4.91 -7.77 -11.54
N TRP A 96 -5.59 -7.21 -10.53
CA TRP A 96 -5.32 -5.84 -10.07
C TRP A 96 -3.89 -5.63 -9.58
N LEU A 97 -3.29 -6.66 -8.98
CA LEU A 97 -1.90 -6.61 -8.52
C LEU A 97 -0.92 -6.34 -9.68
N TYR A 98 -1.17 -6.93 -10.84
CA TYR A 98 -0.37 -6.74 -12.05
C TYR A 98 -0.42 -5.28 -12.49
N SER A 99 -1.63 -4.75 -12.72
CA SER A 99 -1.82 -3.37 -13.16
C SER A 99 -1.27 -2.34 -12.16
N ALA A 100 -1.39 -2.61 -10.86
CA ALA A 100 -0.88 -1.71 -9.82
C ALA A 100 0.66 -1.65 -9.76
N LYS A 101 1.36 -2.65 -10.30
CA LYS A 101 2.83 -2.76 -10.23
C LYS A 101 3.53 -2.62 -11.57
N GLN A 102 2.76 -2.59 -12.65
CA GLN A 102 3.26 -2.45 -14.00
C GLN A 102 3.82 -1.05 -14.25
N ILE A 103 4.94 -0.99 -14.96
CA ILE A 103 5.58 0.26 -15.38
C ILE A 103 5.43 0.41 -16.88
N SER A 104 4.71 1.44 -17.32
CA SER A 104 4.49 1.68 -18.75
C SER A 104 5.58 2.56 -19.36
N PRO A 105 5.86 2.43 -20.67
CA PRO A 105 6.74 3.35 -21.39
C PRO A 105 6.34 4.82 -21.24
N HIS A 106 5.04 5.09 -21.15
CA HIS A 106 4.51 6.45 -20.92
C HIS A 106 4.92 7.02 -19.57
N GLN A 107 4.91 6.21 -18.50
CA GLN A 107 5.41 6.64 -17.19
C GLN A 107 6.91 6.96 -17.26
N VAL A 108 7.71 6.12 -17.93
CA VAL A 108 9.15 6.39 -18.14
C VAL A 108 9.37 7.69 -18.90
N ASN A 109 8.59 7.93 -19.96
CA ASN A 109 8.65 9.16 -20.74
C ASN A 109 8.30 10.40 -19.89
N LEU A 110 7.28 10.29 -19.04
CA LEU A 110 6.91 11.34 -18.09
C LEU A 110 8.06 11.62 -17.11
N PHE A 111 8.69 10.59 -16.55
CA PHE A 111 9.86 10.74 -15.69
C PHE A 111 11.02 11.46 -16.41
N LYS A 112 11.30 11.10 -17.67
CA LYS A 112 12.33 11.78 -18.47
C LYS A 112 12.03 13.27 -18.66
N LYS A 113 10.76 13.63 -18.88
CA LYS A 113 10.33 15.04 -18.99
C LYS A 113 10.57 15.80 -17.68
N VAL A 114 10.22 15.19 -16.54
CA VAL A 114 10.44 15.79 -15.21
C VAL A 114 11.94 15.98 -14.93
N LEU A 115 12.78 15.03 -15.36
CA LEU A 115 14.24 15.11 -15.21
C LEU A 115 14.93 16.04 -16.23
N GLY A 116 14.20 16.61 -17.20
CA GLY A 116 14.77 17.46 -18.25
C GLY A 116 15.53 16.70 -19.33
N LEU A 117 15.38 15.36 -19.41
CA LEU A 117 16.01 14.51 -20.43
C LEU A 117 15.24 14.50 -21.76
N LYS A 118 14.02 15.04 -21.79
CA LYS A 118 13.16 15.12 -22.98
C LYS A 118 12.37 16.43 -22.95
N HIS A 119 12.06 16.96 -24.13
CA HIS A 119 11.25 18.17 -24.25
C HIS A 119 9.83 17.96 -23.68
N LYS A 120 9.32 18.92 -22.92
CA LYS A 120 8.05 18.79 -22.17
C LYS A 120 6.86 18.41 -23.08
N ASN A 121 6.84 18.97 -24.27
CA ASN A 121 5.73 18.81 -25.22
C ASN A 121 5.93 17.68 -26.22
N ASP A 122 6.99 16.89 -26.12
CA ASP A 122 7.20 15.75 -27.04
C ASP A 122 6.35 14.56 -26.59
N PRO A 123 5.31 14.15 -27.33
CA PRO A 123 4.46 13.03 -26.96
C PRO A 123 5.07 11.67 -27.36
N ASN A 124 6.13 11.65 -28.16
CA ASN A 124 6.64 10.42 -28.75
C ASN A 124 7.30 9.53 -27.70
N LEU A 125 7.08 8.23 -27.83
CA LEU A 125 7.81 7.23 -27.07
C LEU A 125 9.10 6.86 -27.80
N ASP A 126 10.21 6.85 -27.08
CA ASP A 126 11.47 6.41 -27.65
C ASP A 126 11.60 4.88 -27.51
N PRO A 127 12.30 4.19 -28.43
CA PRO A 127 12.60 2.76 -28.27
C PRO A 127 13.28 2.43 -26.92
N ILE A 128 14.04 3.38 -26.38
CA ILE A 128 14.67 3.25 -25.08
C ILE A 128 13.67 3.29 -23.90
N ASP A 129 12.50 3.93 -24.05
CA ASP A 129 11.44 3.94 -23.02
C ASP A 129 10.89 2.53 -22.79
N TYR A 130 10.69 1.78 -23.88
CA TYR A 130 10.31 0.36 -23.83
C TYR A 130 11.41 -0.48 -23.18
N LYS A 131 12.68 -0.24 -23.50
CA LYS A 131 13.80 -0.99 -22.90
C LYS A 131 13.94 -0.72 -21.40
N ILE A 132 13.73 0.52 -20.96
CA ILE A 132 13.81 0.91 -19.55
C ILE A 132 12.62 0.34 -18.78
N SER A 133 11.40 0.51 -19.28
CA SER A 133 10.20 -0.05 -18.65
C SER A 133 10.31 -1.57 -18.53
N LYS A 134 10.75 -2.28 -19.58
CA LYS A 134 11.06 -3.72 -19.50
C LYS A 134 12.06 -4.04 -18.38
N LYS A 135 13.22 -3.37 -18.37
CA LYS A 135 14.26 -3.62 -17.36
C LYS A 135 13.81 -3.32 -15.93
N LEU A 136 12.92 -2.35 -15.74
CA LEU A 136 12.34 -2.03 -14.44
C LEU A 136 11.29 -3.07 -14.04
N SER A 137 10.42 -3.45 -14.98
CA SER A 137 9.47 -4.55 -14.82
C SER A 137 10.15 -5.88 -14.53
N ASP A 138 11.29 -6.20 -15.16
CA ASP A 138 12.04 -7.44 -14.89
C ASP A 138 12.63 -7.49 -13.47
N LYS A 139 12.83 -6.32 -12.83
CA LYS A 139 13.26 -6.24 -11.43
C LYS A 139 12.09 -6.36 -10.46
N THR A 140 10.88 -6.04 -10.92
CA THR A 140 9.66 -6.41 -10.21
C THR A 140 9.28 -7.81 -10.68
N ILE A 141 8.45 -8.54 -9.95
CA ILE A 141 7.97 -9.85 -10.41
C ILE A 141 6.90 -9.70 -11.52
N PHE A 142 6.72 -8.50 -12.10
CA PHE A 142 5.60 -8.13 -12.94
C PHE A 142 6.08 -7.67 -14.32
N ALA A 143 5.56 -8.32 -15.37
CA ALA A 143 5.88 -7.98 -16.75
C ALA A 143 5.43 -6.55 -17.13
N GLN A 144 6.01 -6.03 -18.20
CA GLN A 144 5.72 -4.70 -18.75
C GLN A 144 4.30 -4.63 -19.34
N ASP A 145 3.74 -3.41 -19.43
CA ASP A 145 2.50 -3.13 -20.16
C ASP A 145 2.55 -3.61 -21.60
N SER A 146 1.60 -4.49 -21.93
CA SER A 146 1.38 -5.02 -23.27
C SER A 146 0.73 -3.93 -24.11
N GLN A 147 1.37 -3.61 -25.24
CA GLN A 147 0.92 -2.63 -26.24
C GLN A 147 -0.51 -2.88 -26.72
#